data_AF-A0A5N4C229-F1
#
_entry.id   AF-A0A5N4C229-F1
#
_cell.length_a   1.000
_cell.length_b   1.000
_cell.length_c   1.000
_cell.angle_alpha   90.00
_cell.angle_beta   90.00
_cell.angle_gamma   90.00
#
_symmetry.space_group_name_H-M   'P 1'
#
loop_
_entity.id
_entity.type
_entity.pdbx_description
1 polymer ?
#
loop_
_entity_poly.entity_id
_entity_poly.type
_entity_poly.pdbx_seq_one_letter_code
_entity_poly.pdbx_strand_id
1 'polypeptide(L)' 'MGHPPLEFSDCYLDSPDFRERLKCYEQELERTNKFIKDVIKDGNALISAMRIDMKQCQMEFDKGNIAILPCSLKVVRRPD' A
#
# COMPACT_ATOMS: atom_id res chain seq x y z
N MET A 1 -13.73 -14.16 -1.15
CA MET A 1 -14.07 -14.11 -2.60
C MET A 1 -14.50 -15.49 -3.08
N GLY A 2 -15.78 -15.81 -3.02
CA GLY A 2 -16.32 -17.13 -3.42
C GLY A 2 -17.83 -17.27 -3.22
N HIS A 3 -18.54 -16.16 -3.12
CA HIS A 3 -20.00 -16.14 -2.98
C HIS A 3 -20.65 -16.26 -4.37
N PRO A 4 -21.81 -16.93 -4.47
CA PRO A 4 -22.57 -16.98 -5.72
C PRO A 4 -22.96 -15.57 -6.17
N PRO A 5 -23.02 -15.32 -7.48
CA PRO A 5 -23.36 -14.00 -8.02
C PRO A 5 -24.72 -13.51 -7.50
N LEU A 6 -24.82 -12.19 -7.34
CA LEU A 6 -26.10 -11.54 -7.03
C LEU A 6 -26.90 -11.44 -8.32
N GLU A 7 -28.07 -12.09 -8.36
CA GLU A 7 -28.96 -12.07 -9.51
C GLU A 7 -30.00 -10.94 -9.38
N PHE A 8 -30.31 -10.26 -10.48
CA PHE A 8 -31.32 -9.19 -10.49
C PHE A 8 -32.72 -9.70 -10.16
N SER A 9 -33.05 -10.94 -10.54
CA SER A 9 -34.35 -11.54 -10.25
C SER A 9 -34.57 -11.72 -8.74
N ASP A 10 -33.52 -12.05 -7.97
CA ASP A 10 -33.59 -12.23 -6.52
C ASP A 10 -33.85 -10.90 -5.78
N CYS A 11 -33.44 -9.78 -6.38
CA CYS A 11 -33.65 -8.44 -5.83
C CYS A 11 -35.15 -8.08 -5.75
N TYR A 12 -35.97 -8.55 -6.70
CA TYR A 12 -37.42 -8.30 -6.67
C TYR A 12 -38.12 -9.05 -5.53
N LEU A 13 -37.69 -10.29 -5.25
CA LEU A 13 -38.26 -11.10 -4.17
C LEU A 13 -37.83 -10.61 -2.79
N ASP A 14 -36.68 -9.92 -2.73
CA ASP A 14 -36.11 -9.33 -1.53
C ASP A 14 -36.08 -10.28 -0.31
N SER A 15 -35.69 -11.53 -0.56
CA SER A 15 -35.71 -12.55 0.48
C SER A 15 -34.69 -12.23 1.59
N PRO A 16 -34.94 -12.70 2.84
CA PRO A 16 -33.98 -12.54 3.93
C PRO A 16 -32.59 -13.06 3.57
N ASP A 17 -32.52 -14.20 2.87
CA ASP A 17 -31.27 -14.80 2.42
C ASP A 17 -30.53 -13.92 1.40
N PHE A 18 -31.27 -13.28 0.47
CA PHE A 18 -30.68 -12.34 -0.48
C PHE A 18 -30.11 -11.12 0.24
N ARG A 19 -30.83 -10.56 1.21
CA ARG A 19 -30.37 -9.43 2.04
C ARG A 19 -29.11 -9.76 2.82
N GLU A 20 -29.01 -10.96 3.38
CA GLU A 20 -27.81 -11.40 4.09
C GLU A 20 -26.61 -11.52 3.14
N ARG A 21 -26.80 -12.14 1.96
CA ARG A 21 -25.76 -12.19 0.92
C ARG A 21 -25.31 -10.79 0.49
N LEU A 22 -26.26 -9.90 0.21
CA LEU A 22 -25.98 -8.51 -0.18
C LEU A 22 -25.14 -7.80 0.88
N LYS A 23 -25.52 -7.94 2.16
CA LYS A 23 -24.80 -7.35 3.29
C LYS A 23 -23.37 -7.88 3.41
N CYS A 24 -23.14 -9.16 3.12
CA CYS A 24 -21.79 -9.73 3.08
C CYS A 24 -20.93 -9.10 1.98
N TYR A 25 -21.50 -8.88 0.78
CA TYR A 25 -20.81 -8.18 -0.31
C TYR A 25 -20.49 -6.72 0.04
N GLU A 26 -21.41 -5.99 0.65
CA GLU A 26 -21.17 -4.62 1.11
C GLU A 26 -20.03 -4.55 2.14
N GLN A 27 -20.00 -5.48 3.11
CA GLN A 27 -18.92 -5.55 4.09
C GLN A 27 -17.57 -5.89 3.45
N GLU A 28 -17.55 -6.83 2.51
CA GLU A 28 -16.32 -7.20 1.80
C GLU A 28 -15.80 -6.03 0.96
N LEU A 29 -16.71 -5.27 0.34
CA LEU A 29 -16.38 -4.07 -0.40
C LEU A 29 -15.75 -3.01 0.52
N GLU A 30 -16.33 -2.77 1.69
CA GLU A 30 -15.79 -1.84 2.69
C GLU A 30 -14.40 -2.26 3.17
N ARG A 31 -14.21 -3.56 3.47
CA ARG A 31 -12.89 -4.11 3.86
C ARG A 31 -11.86 -3.92 2.76
N THR A 32 -12.22 -4.24 1.51
CA THR A 32 -11.32 -4.09 0.36
C THR A 32 -10.97 -2.63 0.12
N ASN A 33 -11.94 -1.72 0.25
CA ASN A 33 -11.72 -0.28 0.11
C ASN A 33 -10.73 0.23 1.17
N LYS A 34 -10.92 -0.17 2.43
CA LYS A 34 -10.02 0.16 3.53
C LYS A 34 -8.61 -0.39 3.28
N PHE A 35 -8.51 -1.66 2.89
CA PHE A 35 -7.21 -2.29 2.58
C PHE A 35 -6.45 -1.55 1.49
N ILE A 36 -7.11 -1.21 0.37
CA ILE A 36 -6.50 -0.45 -0.73
C ILE A 36 -6.01 0.91 -0.23
N LYS A 37 -6.83 1.63 0.56
CA LYS A 37 -6.44 2.93 1.13
C LYS A 37 -5.22 2.82 2.04
N ASP A 38 -5.16 1.78 2.86
CA ASP A 38 -4.04 1.58 3.79
C ASP A 38 -2.76 1.21 3.04
N VAL A 39 -2.83 0.35 2.02
CA VAL A 39 -1.68 0.06 1.12
C VAL A 39 -1.15 1.33 0.45
N ILE A 40 -2.03 2.22 -0.01
CA ILE A 40 -1.61 3.50 -0.60
C ILE A 40 -0.90 4.40 0.43
N LYS A 41 -1.43 4.48 1.65
CA LYS A 41 -0.80 5.26 2.73
C LYS A 41 0.59 4.71 3.07
N ASP A 42 0.71 3.40 3.22
CA ASP A 42 1.96 2.73 3.55
C ASP A 42 3.00 2.93 2.43
N GLY A 43 2.59 2.81 1.17
CA GLY A 43 3.44 3.12 0.01
C GLY A 43 3.94 4.55 0.01
N ASN A 44 3.09 5.52 0.30
CA ASN A 44 3.48 6.93 0.40
C ASN A 44 4.43 7.20 1.57
N ALA A 45 4.21 6.54 2.71
CA ALA A 45 5.08 6.63 3.88
C ALA A 45 6.47 6.06 3.57
N LEU A 46 6.52 4.90 2.91
CA LEU A 46 7.77 4.27 2.47
C LEU A 46 8.54 5.17 1.50
N ILE A 47 7.88 5.70 0.46
CA ILE A 47 8.51 6.61 -0.50
C ILE A 47 9.04 7.86 0.21
N SER A 48 8.29 8.41 1.16
CA SER A 48 8.70 9.59 1.91
C SER A 48 9.94 9.32 2.78
N ALA A 49 9.96 8.18 3.48
CA ALA A 49 11.12 7.75 4.27
C ALA A 49 12.36 7.58 3.38
N MET A 50 12.23 6.86 2.26
CA MET A 50 13.33 6.68 1.30
C MET A 50 13.85 8.00 0.74
N ARG A 51 12.97 8.96 0.46
CA ARG A 51 13.38 10.30 -0.02
C ARG A 51 14.15 11.08 1.04
N ILE A 52 13.75 10.98 2.31
CA ILE A 52 14.45 11.62 3.41
C ILE A 52 15.84 10.99 3.57
N ASP A 53 15.91 9.66 3.62
CA ASP A 53 17.16 8.92 3.78
C ASP A 53 18.14 9.19 2.63
N MET A 54 17.64 9.19 1.39
CA MET A 54 18.44 9.51 0.21
C MET A 54 18.93 10.95 0.21
N LYS A 55 18.08 11.93 0.59
CA LYS A 55 18.51 13.32 0.72
C LYS A 55 19.57 13.50 1.79
N GLN A 56 19.41 12.83 2.93
CA GLN A 56 20.39 12.89 4.01
C GLN A 56 21.74 12.35 3.56
N CYS A 57 21.75 11.20 2.87
CA CYS A 57 22.98 10.63 2.31
C CYS A 57 23.63 11.57 1.28
N GLN A 58 22.83 12.22 0.41
CA GLN A 58 23.36 13.18 -0.56
C GLN A 58 24.01 14.39 0.12
N MET A 59 23.39 14.97 1.15
CA MET A 59 23.95 16.10 1.87
C MET A 59 25.28 15.75 2.55
N GLU A 60 25.40 14.56 3.13
CA GLU A 60 26.65 14.13 3.76
C GLU A 60 27.74 13.83 2.73
N PHE A 61 27.38 13.32 1.54
CA PHE A 61 28.28 13.20 0.40
C PHE A 61 28.79 14.56 -0.08
N ASP A 62 27.89 15.55 -0.24
CA ASP A 62 28.23 16.91 -0.68
C ASP A 62 29.12 17.65 0.32
N LYS A 63 29.01 17.35 1.62
CA LYS A 63 29.89 17.87 2.68
C LYS A 63 31.29 17.22 2.68
N GLY A 64 31.55 16.23 1.83
CA GLY A 64 32.82 15.51 1.78
C GLY A 64 33.04 14.54 2.95
N ASN A 65 32.00 14.24 3.73
CA ASN A 65 32.07 13.33 4.87
C ASN A 65 31.87 11.88 4.41
N ILE A 66 32.96 11.21 4.02
CA ILE A 66 32.94 9.85 3.45
C ILE A 66 32.76 8.75 4.51
N ALA A 67 32.66 9.11 5.79
CA ALA A 67 32.52 8.15 6.86
C ALA A 67 31.05 8.02 7.29
N ILE A 68 30.56 6.78 7.21
CA ILE A 68 29.32 6.24 7.78
C ILE A 68 28.11 6.25 6.82
N LEU A 69 27.89 5.10 6.17
CA LEU A 69 26.55 4.69 5.77
C LEU A 69 26.01 3.68 6.81
N PRO A 70 24.83 3.90 7.41
CA PRO A 70 24.23 2.95 8.35
C PRO A 70 23.60 1.70 7.68
N CYS A 71 23.67 1.54 6.35
CA CYS A 71 23.12 0.38 5.66
C CYS A 71 24.05 -0.12 4.54
N SER A 72 24.22 -1.44 4.45
CA SER A 72 25.24 -2.21 3.72
C SER A 72 25.30 -2.11 2.18
N LEU A 73 25.06 -0.95 1.54
CA LEU A 73 25.38 -0.75 0.13
C LEU A 73 26.74 -0.06 -0.01
N LYS A 74 27.76 -0.81 -0.42
CA LYS A 74 29.06 -0.25 -0.83
C LYS A 74 28.85 0.68 -2.03
N VAL A 75 28.93 1.99 -1.80
CA VAL A 75 29.10 2.97 -2.88
C VAL A 75 30.52 2.79 -3.43
N VAL A 76 30.63 2.13 -4.58
CA VAL A 76 31.87 2.04 -5.35
C VAL A 76 32.13 3.42 -5.98
N ARG A 77 33.26 4.06 -5.64
CA ARG A 77 33.68 5.29 -6.32
C ARG A 77 33.95 5.01 -7.80
N ARG A 78 33.55 5.93 -8.68
CA ARG A 78 34.04 5.96 -10.07
C ARG A 78 35.55 6.26 -10.07
N PRO A 79 36.38 5.54 -10.85
CA PRO A 79 37.75 5.94 -11.11
C PRO A 79 37.78 7.11 -12.12
N ASP A 80 38.81 7.93 -11.99
CA ASP A 80 39.06 9.18 -12.74
C ASP A 80 39.22 9.00 -14.25
#